data_AF-A0A7Y3EVF5-F1
#
_entry.id   AF-A0A7Y3EVF5-F1
#
_cell.length_a   1.000
_cell.length_b   1.000
_cell.length_c   1.000
_cell.angle_alpha   90.00
_cell.angle_beta   90.00
_cell.angle_gamma   90.00
#
_symmetry.space_group_name_H-M   'P 1'
#
loop_
_entity.id
_entity.type
_entity.pdbx_description
1 polymer ?
#
loop_
_entity_poly.entity_id
_entity_poly.type
_entity_poly.pdbx_seq_one_letter_code
_entity_poly.pdbx_strand_id
1 'polypeptide(L)'
;MSYELFVEVTRNGTVESRHFGAAAVCDFEGNLVDSWGDIESLVFPRSALKPILAIHLIESGASDQYALGDAELSLACSSHQGEQMHQNLVESWLNRLGLTEDHLACGAVLPEHTESAHQLLASGQHGCRIHHNCSGKHTGFLTTALHLNMPLDNYHLVDHPLQQLSLDILSDLAD
;
A
#
# COMPACT_ATOMS: atom_id res chain seq x y z
N MET A 1 -12.28 22.80 -15.05
CA MET A 1 -11.37 21.73 -14.64
C MET A 1 -9.97 22.04 -15.13
N SER A 2 -9.27 22.94 -14.44
CA SER A 2 -7.89 23.28 -14.80
C SER A 2 -6.98 22.89 -13.64
N TYR A 3 -6.22 21.84 -13.85
CA TYR A 3 -5.02 21.59 -13.06
C TYR A 3 -4.07 22.79 -13.18
N GLU A 4 -3.35 23.08 -12.11
CA GLU A 4 -2.40 24.20 -12.01
C GLU A 4 -0.97 23.72 -12.31
N LEU A 5 -0.15 24.58 -12.90
CA LEU A 5 1.24 24.25 -13.24
C LEU A 5 2.08 24.16 -11.96
N PHE A 6 2.56 22.97 -11.61
CA PHE A 6 3.37 22.75 -10.40
C PHE A 6 4.86 22.65 -10.67
N VAL A 7 5.24 21.98 -11.77
CA VAL A 7 6.66 21.70 -12.06
C VAL A 7 6.96 22.00 -13.51
N GLU A 8 8.01 22.77 -13.73
CA GLU A 8 8.68 22.89 -15.04
C GLU A 8 10.03 22.16 -14.96
N VAL A 9 10.22 21.18 -15.86
CA VAL A 9 11.51 20.52 -16.02
C VAL A 9 12.28 21.24 -17.13
N THR A 10 13.45 21.77 -16.80
CA THR A 10 14.26 22.54 -17.75
C THR A 10 15.49 21.76 -18.20
N ARG A 11 15.82 21.83 -19.49
CA ARG A 11 17.10 21.37 -20.05
C ARG A 11 17.79 22.53 -20.76
N ASN A 12 19.02 22.84 -20.34
CA ASN A 12 19.80 23.94 -20.89
C ASN A 12 19.04 25.28 -20.91
N GLY A 13 18.36 25.61 -19.81
CA GLY A 13 17.59 26.85 -19.65
C GLY A 13 16.25 26.90 -20.40
N THR A 14 15.88 25.86 -21.15
CA THR A 14 14.58 25.76 -21.83
C THR A 14 13.66 24.83 -21.06
N VAL A 15 12.39 25.21 -20.89
CA VAL A 15 11.36 24.30 -20.34
C VAL A 15 11.09 23.18 -21.35
N GLU A 16 11.49 21.96 -20.98
CA GLU A 16 11.31 20.74 -21.79
C GLU A 16 10.00 20.03 -21.44
N SER A 17 9.53 20.13 -20.19
CA SER A 17 8.26 19.52 -19.75
C SER A 17 7.56 20.34 -18.68
N ARG A 18 6.23 20.26 -18.66
CA ARG A 18 5.34 20.91 -17.70
C ARG A 18 4.43 19.88 -17.06
N HIS A 19 4.35 19.89 -15.73
CA HIS A 19 3.51 18.99 -14.96
C HIS A 19 2.45 19.81 -14.22
N PHE A 20 1.19 19.51 -14.53
CA PHE A 20 0.04 20.16 -13.90
C PHE A 20 -0.57 19.22 -12.87
N GLY A 21 -1.11 19.78 -11.79
CA GLY A 21 -1.77 19.01 -10.73
C GLY A 21 -2.82 19.79 -9.98
N ALA A 22 -3.39 19.14 -8.97
CA ALA A 22 -4.16 19.77 -7.91
C ALA A 22 -3.55 19.37 -6.57
N ALA A 23 -3.60 20.25 -5.59
CA ALA A 23 -3.09 20.01 -4.25
C ALA A 23 -3.97 20.73 -3.22
N ALA A 24 -4.17 20.08 -2.08
CA ALA A 24 -4.85 20.64 -0.92
C ALA A 24 -3.98 20.42 0.31
N VAL A 25 -3.94 21.41 1.19
CA VAL A 25 -3.36 21.30 2.53
C VAL A 25 -4.50 21.47 3.52
N CYS A 26 -4.72 20.47 4.35
CA CYS A 26 -5.74 20.50 5.39
C CYS A 26 -5.09 20.48 6.77
N ASP A 27 -5.74 21.09 7.76
CA ASP A 27 -5.38 20.93 9.16
C ASP A 27 -5.95 19.62 9.75
N PHE A 28 -5.71 19.39 11.04
CA PHE A 28 -6.17 18.17 11.73
C PHE A 28 -7.68 18.14 11.98
N GLU A 29 -8.36 19.29 11.89
CA GLU A 29 -9.83 19.38 11.98
C GLU A 29 -10.48 19.16 10.61
N GLY A 30 -9.69 19.03 9.55
CA GLY A 30 -10.16 18.84 8.18
C GLY A 30 -10.41 20.16 7.44
N ASN A 31 -10.09 21.32 8.02
CA ASN A 31 -10.28 22.60 7.34
C ASN A 31 -9.21 22.79 6.25
N LEU A 32 -9.62 23.32 5.11
CA LEU A 32 -8.70 23.68 4.03
C LEU A 32 -7.86 24.89 4.43
N VAL A 33 -6.54 24.70 4.50
CA VAL A 33 -5.55 25.73 4.80
C VAL A 33 -5.07 26.41 3.52
N ASP A 34 -4.82 25.63 2.46
CA ASP A 34 -4.41 26.12 1.15
C ASP A 34 -4.78 25.13 0.04
N SER A 35 -4.90 25.61 -1.20
CA SER A 35 -5.23 24.76 -2.35
C SER A 35 -4.76 25.33 -3.68
N TRP A 36 -4.46 24.43 -4.62
CA TRP A 36 -4.07 24.75 -5.99
C TRP A 36 -4.76 23.83 -6.98
N GLY A 37 -5.14 24.36 -8.14
CA GLY A 37 -5.89 23.62 -9.16
C GLY A 37 -7.30 23.20 -8.74
N ASP A 38 -7.84 22.18 -9.40
CA ASP A 38 -9.19 21.63 -9.18
C ASP A 38 -9.15 20.46 -8.18
N ILE A 39 -9.30 20.75 -6.89
CA ILE A 39 -9.22 19.75 -5.80
C ILE A 39 -10.49 18.91 -5.63
N GLU A 40 -11.59 19.30 -6.28
CA GLU A 40 -12.90 18.60 -6.23
C GLU A 40 -13.01 17.50 -7.30
N SER A 41 -12.05 17.43 -8.22
CA SER A 41 -12.03 16.44 -9.28
C SER A 41 -11.84 15.03 -8.72
N LEU A 42 -12.69 14.10 -9.13
CA LEU A 42 -12.58 12.70 -8.74
C LEU A 42 -11.28 12.09 -9.28
N VAL A 43 -10.50 11.49 -8.38
CA VAL A 43 -9.28 10.76 -8.70
C VAL A 43 -9.30 9.39 -8.05
N PHE A 44 -8.59 8.43 -8.65
CA PHE A 44 -8.27 7.19 -7.94
C PHE A 44 -7.09 7.45 -7.00
N PRO A 45 -7.22 7.23 -5.68
CA PRO A 45 -6.13 7.46 -4.73
C PRO A 45 -5.00 6.42 -4.84
N ARG A 46 -5.25 5.29 -5.53
CA ARG A 46 -4.26 4.22 -5.77
C ARG A 46 -3.65 3.76 -4.43
N SER A 47 -2.34 3.51 -4.39
CA SER A 47 -1.63 3.04 -3.20
C SER A 47 -1.64 4.03 -2.02
N ALA A 48 -2.08 5.28 -2.21
CA ALA A 48 -2.18 6.25 -1.11
C ALA A 48 -3.23 5.85 -0.06
N LEU A 49 -4.17 4.95 -0.39
CA LEU A 49 -5.15 4.43 0.57
C LEU A 49 -4.58 3.43 1.57
N LYS A 50 -3.38 2.86 1.35
CA LYS A 50 -2.86 1.76 2.18
C LYS A 50 -2.89 2.04 3.70
N PRO A 51 -2.53 3.24 4.19
CA PRO A 51 -2.64 3.55 5.62
C PRO A 51 -4.08 3.47 6.13
N ILE A 52 -5.05 3.96 5.35
CA ILE A 52 -6.47 3.88 5.68
C ILE A 52 -6.93 2.42 5.70
N LEU A 53 -6.53 1.64 4.70
CA LEU A 53 -6.82 0.21 4.62
C LEU A 53 -6.14 -0.61 5.73
N ALA A 54 -5.11 -0.07 6.40
CA ALA A 54 -4.45 -0.73 7.52
C ALA A 54 -5.15 -0.44 8.87
N ILE A 55 -6.11 0.49 8.95
CA ILE A 55 -6.80 0.83 10.21
C ILE A 55 -7.47 -0.40 10.80
N HIS A 56 -8.16 -1.23 9.98
CA HIS A 56 -8.79 -2.45 10.48
C HIS A 56 -7.81 -3.45 11.09
N LEU A 57 -6.53 -3.44 10.68
CA LEU A 57 -5.50 -4.33 11.24
C LEU A 57 -5.26 -4.01 12.71
N ILE A 58 -5.40 -2.74 13.09
CA ILE A 58 -5.27 -2.27 14.47
C ILE A 58 -6.61 -2.39 15.18
N GLU A 59 -7.70 -1.82 14.64
CA GLU A 59 -8.98 -1.74 15.32
C GLU A 59 -9.64 -3.11 15.57
N SER A 60 -9.36 -4.10 14.73
CA SER A 60 -9.83 -5.48 14.96
C SER A 60 -9.14 -6.17 16.13
N GLY A 61 -8.02 -5.64 16.64
CA GLY A 61 -7.16 -6.31 17.63
C GLY A 61 -6.18 -7.32 17.01
N ALA A 62 -6.18 -7.49 15.69
CA ALA A 62 -5.29 -8.43 15.01
C ALA A 62 -3.80 -8.07 15.18
N SER A 63 -3.45 -6.78 15.13
CA SER A 63 -2.09 -6.31 15.37
C SER A 63 -1.55 -6.75 16.73
N ASP A 64 -2.37 -6.62 17.78
CA ASP A 64 -1.99 -6.99 19.16
C ASP A 64 -1.90 -8.51 19.31
N GLN A 65 -2.88 -9.24 18.77
CA GLN A 65 -2.93 -10.70 18.84
C GLN A 65 -1.71 -11.36 18.19
N TYR A 66 -1.22 -10.81 17.08
CA TYR A 66 -0.05 -11.33 16.36
C TYR A 66 1.26 -10.59 16.68
N ALA A 67 1.25 -9.69 17.67
CA ALA A 67 2.39 -8.92 18.13
C ALA A 67 3.16 -8.25 16.98
N LEU A 68 2.44 -7.49 16.15
CA LEU A 68 3.05 -6.71 15.07
C LEU A 68 3.76 -5.48 15.66
N GLY A 69 4.93 -5.16 15.13
CA GLY A 69 5.67 -3.95 15.48
C GLY A 69 5.55 -2.86 14.42
N ASP A 70 6.26 -1.76 14.66
CA ASP A 70 6.28 -0.60 13.76
C ASP A 70 6.74 -0.96 12.34
N ALA A 71 7.61 -1.95 12.20
CA ALA A 71 8.11 -2.40 10.90
C ALA A 71 7.00 -3.05 10.06
N GLU A 72 6.21 -3.96 10.64
CA GLU A 72 5.08 -4.61 9.98
C GLU A 72 3.96 -3.60 9.66
N LEU A 73 3.64 -2.72 10.61
CA LEU A 73 2.64 -1.66 10.39
C LEU A 73 3.08 -0.71 9.29
N SER A 74 4.35 -0.31 9.27
CA SER A 74 4.93 0.50 8.18
C SER A 74 4.83 -0.22 6.83
N LEU A 75 5.02 -1.55 6.80
CA LEU A 75 4.94 -2.32 5.57
C LEU A 75 3.49 -2.52 5.08
N ALA A 76 2.52 -2.63 6.00
CA ALA A 76 1.10 -2.65 5.67
C ALA A 76 0.66 -1.32 5.01
N CYS A 77 1.22 -0.20 5.47
CA CYS A 77 0.89 1.14 5.03
C CYS A 77 1.65 1.63 3.77
N SER A 78 2.64 0.89 3.26
CA SER A 78 3.59 1.41 2.27
C SER A 78 3.60 0.65 0.93
N SER A 79 4.31 1.23 -0.04
CA SER A 79 4.68 0.58 -1.30
C SER A 79 6.19 0.33 -1.31
N HIS A 80 6.63 -0.74 -0.68
CA HIS A 80 8.06 -1.04 -0.55
C HIS A 80 8.70 -1.42 -1.88
N GLN A 81 10.02 -1.29 -1.99
CA GLN A 81 10.75 -1.60 -3.23
C GLN A 81 11.20 -3.07 -3.33
N GLY A 82 10.92 -3.88 -2.31
CA GLY A 82 11.22 -5.32 -2.36
C GLY A 82 12.68 -5.66 -2.08
N GLU A 83 13.43 -4.75 -1.44
CA GLU A 83 14.74 -5.05 -0.86
C GLU A 83 14.69 -6.20 0.16
N GLN A 84 15.83 -6.82 0.44
CA GLN A 84 15.93 -8.01 1.30
C GLN A 84 15.26 -7.83 2.67
N MET A 85 15.36 -6.64 3.29
CA MET A 85 14.71 -6.37 4.57
C MET A 85 13.18 -6.49 4.50
N HIS A 86 12.57 -6.04 3.40
CA HIS A 86 11.13 -6.16 3.17
C HIS A 86 10.75 -7.62 2.96
N GLN A 87 11.55 -8.34 2.17
CA GLN A 87 11.31 -9.76 1.88
C GLN A 87 11.30 -10.60 3.16
N ASN A 88 12.35 -10.45 3.97
CA ASN A 88 12.50 -11.16 5.23
C ASN A 88 11.36 -10.83 6.20
N LEU A 89 10.92 -9.58 6.24
CA LEU A 89 9.83 -9.15 7.10
C LEU A 89 8.48 -9.77 6.67
N VAL A 90 8.15 -9.74 5.38
CA VAL A 90 6.92 -10.38 4.86
C VAL A 90 6.96 -11.89 5.07
N GLU A 91 8.08 -12.54 4.76
CA GLU A 91 8.23 -13.99 4.93
C GLU A 91 8.08 -14.39 6.40
N SER A 92 8.79 -13.73 7.31
CA SER A 92 8.68 -14.01 8.75
C SER A 92 7.28 -13.73 9.29
N TRP A 93 6.61 -12.69 8.81
CA TRP A 93 5.23 -12.38 9.18
C TRP A 93 4.27 -13.46 8.68
N LEU A 94 4.30 -13.82 7.39
CA LEU A 94 3.47 -14.93 6.86
C LEU A 94 3.70 -16.24 7.62
N ASN A 95 4.96 -16.58 7.91
CA ASN A 95 5.29 -17.78 8.68
C ASN A 95 4.68 -17.76 10.09
N ARG A 96 4.65 -16.61 10.78
CA ARG A 96 3.96 -16.48 12.09
C ARG A 96 2.45 -16.71 11.98
N LEU A 97 1.85 -16.36 10.85
CA LEU A 97 0.43 -16.61 10.58
C LEU A 97 0.16 -18.07 10.16
N GLY A 98 1.20 -18.88 9.95
CA GLY A 98 1.07 -20.21 9.36
C GLY A 98 0.74 -20.18 7.86
N LEU A 99 1.08 -19.08 7.18
CA LEU A 99 0.81 -18.85 5.76
C LEU A 99 2.11 -18.82 4.95
N THR A 100 1.96 -18.93 3.64
CA THR A 100 3.04 -18.79 2.65
C THR A 100 2.69 -17.70 1.64
N GLU A 101 3.65 -17.35 0.78
CA GLU A 101 3.42 -16.35 -0.26
C GLU A 101 2.29 -16.70 -1.23
N ASP A 102 1.90 -17.97 -1.34
CA ASP A 102 0.80 -18.42 -2.19
C ASP A 102 -0.55 -17.84 -1.78
N HIS A 103 -0.68 -17.40 -0.53
CA HIS A 103 -1.88 -16.73 -0.02
C HIS A 103 -1.91 -15.24 -0.41
N LEU A 104 -0.80 -14.68 -0.90
CA LEU A 104 -0.78 -13.30 -1.36
C LEU A 104 -1.54 -13.17 -2.68
N ALA A 105 -2.50 -12.25 -2.73
CA ALA A 105 -3.27 -11.97 -3.94
C ALA A 105 -2.50 -11.05 -4.92
N CYS A 106 -1.36 -10.48 -4.52
CA CYS A 106 -0.47 -9.76 -5.42
C CYS A 106 0.34 -10.72 -6.30
N GLY A 107 0.66 -10.31 -7.53
CA GLY A 107 1.36 -11.14 -8.51
C GLY A 107 2.83 -11.40 -8.17
N ALA A 108 3.41 -12.44 -8.77
CA ALA A 108 4.84 -12.68 -8.69
C ALA A 108 5.60 -11.67 -9.58
N VAL A 109 6.58 -10.98 -8.99
CA VAL A 109 7.35 -9.93 -9.67
C VAL A 109 8.81 -9.95 -9.23
N LEU A 110 9.69 -9.30 -10.00
CA LEU A 110 11.01 -8.92 -9.50
C LEU A 110 10.86 -7.77 -8.49
N PRO A 111 11.82 -7.60 -7.55
CA PRO A 111 11.90 -6.39 -6.74
C PRO A 111 11.92 -5.13 -7.62
N GLU A 112 11.27 -4.06 -7.19
CA GLU A 112 11.38 -2.75 -7.86
C GLU A 112 12.76 -2.12 -7.63
N HIS A 113 13.40 -2.45 -6.50
CA HIS A 113 14.77 -2.08 -6.21
C HIS A 113 15.72 -2.75 -7.22
N THR A 114 16.30 -1.96 -8.11
CA THR A 114 17.05 -2.44 -9.28
C THR A 114 18.22 -3.34 -8.90
N GLU A 115 18.98 -2.99 -7.86
CA GLU A 115 20.12 -3.81 -7.44
C GLU A 115 19.66 -5.18 -6.90
N SER A 116 18.59 -5.21 -6.09
CA SER A 116 18.02 -6.47 -5.60
C SER A 116 17.49 -7.34 -6.73
N ALA A 117 16.84 -6.75 -7.74
CA ALA A 117 16.39 -7.47 -8.93
C ALA A 117 17.56 -8.07 -9.72
N HIS A 118 18.63 -7.31 -9.92
CA HIS A 118 19.83 -7.80 -10.62
C HIS A 118 20.52 -8.93 -9.84
N GLN A 119 20.66 -8.81 -8.52
CA GLN A 119 21.25 -9.85 -7.68
C GLN A 119 20.42 -11.14 -7.72
N LEU A 120 19.08 -11.02 -7.65
CA LEU A 120 18.17 -12.15 -7.74
C LEU A 120 18.33 -12.90 -9.08
N LEU A 121 18.30 -12.17 -10.20
CA LEU A 121 18.47 -12.75 -11.53
C LEU A 121 19.86 -13.36 -11.72
N ALA A 122 20.92 -12.71 -11.23
CA ALA A 122 22.29 -13.21 -11.30
C ALA A 122 22.47 -14.52 -10.51
N SER A 123 21.67 -14.72 -9.45
CA SER A 123 21.65 -15.96 -8.68
C SER A 123 20.81 -17.09 -9.34
N GLY A 124 20.21 -16.84 -10.51
CA GLY A 124 19.35 -17.79 -11.21
C GLY A 124 17.96 -17.93 -10.60
N GLN A 125 17.56 -17.03 -9.70
CA GLN A 125 16.24 -17.02 -9.07
C GLN A 125 15.24 -16.18 -9.88
N HIS A 126 13.96 -16.39 -9.59
CA HIS A 126 12.85 -15.71 -10.25
C HIS A 126 12.09 -14.82 -9.28
N GLY A 127 11.30 -13.89 -9.85
CA GLY A 127 10.37 -13.08 -9.08
C GLY A 127 9.30 -13.93 -8.39
N CYS A 128 8.91 -13.53 -7.18
CA CYS A 128 7.89 -14.17 -6.36
C CYS A 128 6.94 -13.11 -5.79
N ARG A 129 5.93 -13.53 -5.03
CA ARG A 129 4.87 -12.62 -4.57
C ARG A 129 5.32 -11.74 -3.41
N ILE A 130 6.29 -12.21 -2.62
CA ILE A 130 6.91 -11.42 -1.54
C ILE A 130 7.61 -10.16 -2.08
N HIS A 131 8.19 -10.21 -3.28
CA HIS A 131 8.85 -9.06 -3.91
C HIS A 131 7.91 -7.92 -4.30
N HIS A 132 6.61 -8.20 -4.44
CA HIS A 132 5.65 -7.20 -4.89
C HIS A 132 5.49 -6.09 -3.86
N ASN A 133 5.50 -4.83 -4.30
CA ASN A 133 5.34 -3.64 -3.44
C ASN A 133 4.05 -3.58 -2.58
N CYS A 134 3.14 -4.54 -2.73
CA CYS A 134 1.89 -4.61 -1.98
C CYS A 134 1.87 -5.80 -1.03
N SER A 135 2.90 -6.65 -1.02
CA SER A 135 2.91 -7.88 -0.22
C SER A 135 2.76 -7.57 1.28
N GLY A 136 3.33 -6.47 1.77
CA GLY A 136 3.07 -5.95 3.14
C GLY A 136 1.58 -5.69 3.43
N LYS A 137 0.91 -4.87 2.62
CA LYS A 137 -0.55 -4.61 2.72
C LYS A 137 -1.35 -5.91 2.65
N HIS A 138 -1.02 -6.81 1.72
CA HIS A 138 -1.69 -8.11 1.59
C HIS A 138 -1.47 -9.00 2.83
N THR A 139 -0.31 -8.92 3.46
CA THR A 139 -0.04 -9.64 4.72
C THR A 139 -0.85 -9.07 5.87
N GLY A 140 -1.03 -7.75 5.95
CA GLY A 140 -1.95 -7.09 6.89
C GLY A 140 -3.41 -7.52 6.67
N PHE A 141 -3.85 -7.60 5.41
CA PHE A 141 -5.16 -8.13 5.04
C PHE A 141 -5.36 -9.57 5.50
N LEU A 142 -4.41 -10.45 5.23
CA LEU A 142 -4.45 -11.84 5.69
C LEU A 142 -4.45 -11.95 7.21
N THR A 143 -3.69 -11.09 7.90
CA THR A 143 -3.65 -11.06 9.38
C THR A 143 -5.02 -10.74 9.96
N THR A 144 -5.69 -9.73 9.41
CA THR A 144 -7.05 -9.35 9.86
C THR A 144 -8.06 -10.44 9.53
N ALA A 145 -8.03 -10.97 8.30
CA ALA A 145 -8.93 -12.03 7.88
C ALA A 145 -8.78 -13.27 8.77
N LEU A 146 -7.55 -13.67 9.08
CA LEU A 146 -7.27 -14.80 9.97
C LEU A 146 -7.78 -14.54 11.40
N HIS A 147 -7.51 -13.34 11.95
CA HIS A 147 -7.96 -12.97 13.29
C HIS A 147 -9.48 -13.01 13.44
N LEU A 148 -10.20 -12.54 12.42
CA LEU A 148 -11.67 -12.46 12.42
C LEU A 148 -12.34 -13.74 11.88
N ASN A 149 -11.58 -14.81 11.62
CA ASN A 149 -12.08 -16.07 11.05
C ASN A 149 -12.80 -15.88 9.70
N MET A 150 -12.31 -14.96 8.86
CA MET A 150 -12.79 -14.74 7.50
C MET A 150 -12.10 -15.68 6.50
N PRO A 151 -12.69 -15.91 5.31
CA PRO A 151 -12.02 -16.63 4.24
C PRO A 151 -10.68 -15.98 3.87
N LEU A 152 -9.67 -16.79 3.54
CA LEU A 152 -8.37 -16.32 3.07
C LEU A 152 -8.26 -16.35 1.54
N ASP A 153 -9.21 -16.98 0.86
CA ASP A 153 -9.28 -16.98 -0.59
C ASP A 153 -10.04 -15.75 -1.08
N ASN A 154 -9.59 -15.19 -2.22
CA ASN A 154 -10.30 -14.12 -2.91
C ASN A 154 -10.56 -12.86 -2.07
N TYR A 155 -9.80 -12.62 -0.99
CA TYR A 155 -9.94 -11.45 -0.12
C TYR A 155 -9.68 -10.10 -0.80
N HIS A 156 -9.20 -10.11 -2.04
CA HIS A 156 -8.99 -8.94 -2.88
C HIS A 156 -10.24 -8.56 -3.70
N LEU A 157 -11.27 -9.41 -3.72
CA LEU A 157 -12.54 -9.13 -4.39
C LEU A 157 -13.44 -8.26 -3.53
N VAL A 158 -14.15 -7.34 -4.18
CA VAL A 158 -14.98 -6.32 -3.50
C VAL A 158 -16.02 -6.92 -2.55
N ASP A 159 -16.64 -8.05 -2.91
CA ASP A 159 -17.69 -8.69 -2.10
C ASP A 159 -17.13 -9.45 -0.89
N HIS A 160 -15.81 -9.56 -0.75
CA HIS A 160 -15.21 -10.24 0.39
C HIS A 160 -15.43 -9.43 1.68
N PRO A 161 -15.75 -10.07 2.82
CA PRO A 161 -15.98 -9.37 4.09
C PRO A 161 -14.85 -8.41 4.50
N LEU A 162 -13.60 -8.78 4.23
CA LEU A 162 -12.45 -7.90 4.47
C LEU A 162 -12.48 -6.61 3.63
N GLN A 163 -12.88 -6.69 2.36
CA GLN A 163 -13.00 -5.48 1.52
C GLN A 163 -14.20 -4.64 1.93
N GLN A 164 -15.29 -5.26 2.39
CA GLN A 164 -16.41 -4.51 2.98
C GLN A 164 -15.97 -3.75 4.24
N LEU A 165 -15.21 -4.38 5.14
CA LEU A 165 -14.63 -3.69 6.31
C LEU A 165 -13.73 -2.51 5.91
N SER A 166 -12.96 -2.66 4.83
CA SER A 166 -12.15 -1.57 4.28
C SER A 166 -13.00 -0.42 3.72
N LEU A 167 -14.13 -0.73 3.09
CA LEU A 167 -15.08 0.25 2.56
C LEU A 167 -15.84 0.96 3.68
N ASP A 168 -16.16 0.26 4.76
CA ASP A 168 -16.78 0.83 5.95
C ASP A 168 -15.85 1.89 6.56
N ILE A 169 -14.56 1.57 6.77
CA ILE A 169 -13.56 2.54 7.26
C ILE A 169 -13.44 3.75 6.33
N LEU A 170 -13.44 3.52 5.01
CA LEU A 170 -13.38 4.63 4.05
C LEU A 170 -14.62 5.51 4.10
N SER A 171 -15.78 4.92 4.36
CA SER A 171 -17.05 5.66 4.50
C SER A 171 -17.05 6.47 5.79
N ASP A 172 -16.63 5.88 6.90
CA ASP A 172 -16.55 6.55 8.21
C ASP A 172 -15.59 7.75 8.21
N LEU A 173 -14.51 7.70 7.40
CA LEU A 173 -13.56 8.81 7.26
C LEU A 173 -14.00 9.89 6.26
N ALA A 174 -15.04 9.63 5.47
CA ALA A 174 -15.55 10.54 4.45
C ALA A 174 -16.79 11.34 4.91
N ASP A 175 -17.37 10.96 6.07
CA ASP A 175 -18.48 11.65 6.73
C ASP A 175 -18.02 12.84 7.59
#